data_AF-A0A7Y3J659-F1
#
_entry.id   AF-A0A7Y3J659-F1
#
_cell.length_a   1.000
_cell.length_b   1.000
_cell.length_c   1.000
_cell.angle_alpha   90.00
_cell.angle_beta   90.00
_cell.angle_gamma   90.00
#
_symmetry.space_group_name_H-M   'P 1'
#
loop_
_entity.id
_entity.type
_entity.pdbx_description
1 polymer ?
#
loop_
_entity_poly.entity_id
_entity_poly.type
_entity_poly.pdbx_seq_one_letter_code
_entity_poly.pdbx_strand_id
1 'polypeptide(L)'
;MSSRIAQTLREEHAATALLFGRLESLVASFTRRCPDCASPEVADLLRRLPSAIDGELLRHFDFEDKPLFEELAAMGETQVAAQLSAEHELMRPLARRLAQLAALAFANAFTEASWRDFRAVSNELCALLRTHIEIEEQMLMPLLDETLDAVADARLYHAYAGNL
;
A
#
# COMPACT_ATOMS: atom_id res chain seq x y z
N MET A 1 7.28 -24.58 -3.90
CA MET A 1 6.21 -24.07 -4.78
C MET A 1 5.67 -22.83 -4.09
N SER A 2 5.35 -21.76 -4.81
CA SER A 2 4.85 -20.55 -4.13
C SER A 2 3.39 -20.74 -3.71
N SER A 3 3.06 -20.26 -2.51
CA SER A 3 1.70 -20.18 -1.99
C SER A 3 0.83 -19.28 -2.89
N ARG A 4 -0.45 -19.62 -3.04
CA ARG A 4 -1.38 -18.80 -3.85
C ARG A 4 -1.61 -17.44 -3.22
N ILE A 5 -1.71 -17.38 -1.88
CA ILE A 5 -1.85 -16.10 -1.20
C ILE A 5 -0.58 -15.26 -1.38
N ALA A 6 0.61 -15.84 -1.19
CA ALA A 6 1.88 -15.13 -1.39
C ALA A 6 1.99 -14.57 -2.81
N GLN A 7 1.62 -15.34 -3.84
CA GLN A 7 1.61 -14.82 -5.21
C GLN A 7 0.63 -13.65 -5.41
N THR A 8 -0.56 -13.72 -4.81
CA THR A 8 -1.55 -12.64 -4.89
C THR A 8 -1.04 -11.35 -4.25
N LEU A 9 -0.43 -11.44 -3.06
CA LEU A 9 0.13 -10.29 -2.36
C LEU A 9 1.28 -9.65 -3.16
N ARG A 10 2.18 -10.46 -3.75
CA ARG A 10 3.25 -9.96 -4.64
C ARG A 10 2.73 -9.17 -5.84
N GLU A 11 1.63 -9.63 -6.45
CA GLU A 11 1.02 -8.92 -7.58
C GLU A 11 0.47 -7.55 -7.13
N GLU A 12 -0.11 -7.47 -5.94
CA GLU A 12 -0.57 -6.21 -5.34
C GLU A 12 0.58 -5.30 -4.91
N HIS A 13 1.69 -5.84 -4.40
CA HIS A 13 2.90 -5.09 -4.13
C HIS A 13 3.46 -4.45 -5.40
N ALA A 14 3.52 -5.21 -6.50
CA ALA A 14 3.98 -4.69 -7.79
C ALA A 14 3.06 -3.58 -8.32
N ALA A 15 1.74 -3.73 -8.20
CA ALA A 15 0.77 -2.72 -8.59
C ALA A 15 0.90 -1.44 -7.73
N THR A 16 1.04 -1.59 -6.42
CA THR A 16 1.26 -0.51 -5.46
C THR A 16 2.55 0.23 -5.76
N ALA A 17 3.67 -0.49 -5.93
CA ALA A 17 4.97 0.09 -6.25
C ALA A 17 4.92 0.90 -7.56
N LEU A 18 4.21 0.43 -8.58
CA LEU A 18 4.05 1.16 -9.84
C LEU A 18 3.28 2.48 -9.65
N LEU A 19 2.17 2.45 -8.91
CA LEU A 19 1.37 3.65 -8.65
C LEU A 19 2.14 4.67 -7.82
N PHE A 20 2.78 4.22 -6.73
CA PHE A 20 3.54 5.09 -5.85
C PHE A 20 4.83 5.60 -6.51
N GLY A 21 5.45 4.83 -7.40
CA GLY A 21 6.57 5.33 -8.23
C GLY A 21 6.16 6.46 -9.19
N ARG A 22 4.94 6.44 -9.73
CA ARG A 22 4.37 7.57 -10.50
C ARG A 22 4.15 8.78 -9.59
N LEU A 23 3.67 8.57 -8.37
CA LEU A 23 3.49 9.63 -7.38
C LEU A 23 4.82 10.28 -6.99
N GLU A 24 5.84 9.49 -6.68
CA GLU A 24 7.20 9.97 -6.38
C GLU A 24 7.76 10.80 -7.53
N SER A 25 7.60 10.32 -8.77
CA SER A 25 8.03 11.04 -9.97
C SER A 25 7.33 12.39 -10.12
N LEU A 26 6.03 12.45 -9.84
CA LEU A 26 5.26 13.71 -9.85
C LEU A 26 5.79 14.69 -8.79
N VAL A 27 5.91 14.25 -7.53
CA VAL A 27 6.33 15.15 -6.43
C VAL A 27 7.79 15.59 -6.53
N ALA A 28 8.64 14.79 -7.19
CA ALA A 28 10.01 15.14 -7.54
C ALA A 28 10.09 16.14 -8.70
N SER A 29 9.18 16.05 -9.68
CA SER A 29 9.15 16.97 -10.83
C SER A 29 8.64 18.37 -10.49
N PHE A 30 7.85 18.49 -9.41
CA PHE A 30 7.14 19.72 -9.04
C PHE A 30 7.55 20.25 -7.66
N THR A 31 8.85 20.53 -7.46
CA THR A 31 9.40 20.98 -6.17
C THR A 31 9.09 22.44 -5.81
N ARG A 32 8.99 23.32 -6.81
CA ARG A 32 8.85 24.80 -6.61
C ARG A 32 7.49 25.35 -7.00
N ARG A 33 6.65 24.55 -7.66
CA ARG A 33 5.32 24.95 -8.16
C ARG A 33 4.37 23.76 -8.07
N CYS A 34 3.07 24.02 -8.06
CA CYS A 34 2.06 22.97 -8.17
C CYS A 34 1.99 22.44 -9.63
N PRO A 35 1.63 21.17 -9.82
CA PRO A 35 1.34 20.63 -11.14
C PRO A 35 0.01 21.17 -11.67
N ASP A 36 -0.12 21.22 -13.00
CA ASP A 36 -1.40 21.49 -13.64
C ASP A 36 -2.32 20.27 -13.48
N CYS A 37 -3.38 20.42 -12.69
CA CYS A 37 -4.35 19.36 -12.42
C CYS A 37 -5.24 19.03 -13.63
N ALA A 38 -5.27 19.89 -14.67
CA ALA A 38 -5.95 19.60 -15.92
C ALA A 38 -5.09 18.76 -16.89
N SER A 39 -3.79 18.58 -16.60
CA SER A 39 -2.95 17.65 -17.35
C SER A 39 -3.53 16.24 -17.26
N PRO A 40 -3.73 15.51 -18.37
CA PRO A 40 -4.31 14.17 -18.35
C PRO A 40 -3.61 13.20 -17.40
N GLU A 41 -2.28 13.28 -17.31
CA GLU A 41 -1.47 12.43 -16.44
C GLU A 41 -1.70 12.73 -14.95
N VAL A 42 -1.73 14.01 -14.59
CA VAL A 42 -1.95 14.46 -13.21
C VAL A 42 -3.39 14.15 -12.79
N ALA A 43 -4.36 14.45 -13.64
CA ALA A 43 -5.77 14.16 -13.40
C ALA A 43 -6.01 12.65 -13.20
N ASP A 44 -5.40 11.79 -14.03
CA ASP A 44 -5.50 10.34 -13.87
C ASP A 44 -4.93 9.86 -12.54
N LEU A 45 -3.75 10.34 -12.14
CA LEU A 45 -3.13 9.95 -10.87
C LEU A 45 -3.98 10.40 -9.68
N LEU A 46 -4.41 11.67 -9.64
CA LEU A 46 -5.24 12.20 -8.56
C LEU A 46 -6.58 11.48 -8.44
N ARG A 47 -7.17 11.07 -9.56
CA ARG A 47 -8.41 10.30 -9.60
C ARG A 47 -8.23 8.86 -9.10
N ARG A 48 -7.09 8.23 -9.39
CA ARG A 48 -6.81 6.82 -9.02
C ARG A 48 -6.39 6.65 -7.56
N LEU A 49 -5.63 7.60 -7.02
CA LEU A 49 -5.05 7.49 -5.67
C LEU A 49 -6.09 7.14 -4.58
N PRO A 50 -7.26 7.79 -4.50
CA PRO A 50 -8.24 7.47 -3.45
C PRO A 50 -8.71 6.02 -3.52
N SER A 51 -9.09 5.52 -4.70
CA SER A 51 -9.58 4.15 -4.85
C SER A 51 -8.48 3.11 -4.65
N ALA A 52 -7.25 3.39 -5.09
CA ALA A 52 -6.13 2.48 -4.87
C ALA A 52 -5.74 2.40 -3.39
N ILE A 53 -5.78 3.53 -2.68
CA ILE A 53 -5.50 3.55 -1.25
C ILE A 53 -6.60 2.83 -0.47
N ASP A 54 -7.87 3.17 -0.69
CA ASP A 54 -8.97 2.63 0.11
C ASP A 54 -9.33 1.19 -0.28
N GLY A 55 -9.32 0.86 -1.58
CA GLY A 55 -9.75 -0.44 -2.10
C GLY A 55 -8.66 -1.50 -2.19
N GLU A 56 -7.40 -1.08 -2.29
CA GLU A 56 -6.26 -2.00 -2.46
C GLU A 56 -5.35 -1.93 -1.23
N LEU A 57 -4.68 -0.80 -0.98
CA LEU A 57 -3.65 -0.71 0.06
C LEU A 57 -4.19 -0.94 1.48
N LEU A 58 -5.25 -0.25 1.89
CA LEU A 58 -5.79 -0.40 3.24
C LEU A 58 -6.47 -1.75 3.45
N ARG A 59 -7.08 -2.31 2.40
CA ARG A 59 -7.66 -3.66 2.40
C ARG A 59 -6.57 -4.73 2.55
N HIS A 60 -5.45 -4.53 1.88
CA HIS A 60 -4.26 -5.38 1.99
C HIS A 60 -3.78 -5.42 3.45
N PHE A 61 -3.54 -4.26 4.06
CA PHE A 61 -3.17 -4.19 5.49
C PHE A 61 -4.21 -4.85 6.40
N ASP A 62 -5.51 -4.69 6.13
CA ASP A 62 -6.57 -5.32 6.94
C ASP A 62 -6.56 -6.86 6.84
N PHE A 63 -6.22 -7.39 5.67
CA PHE A 63 -6.04 -8.82 5.46
C PHE A 63 -4.77 -9.33 6.14
N GLU A 64 -3.68 -8.59 6.04
CA GLU A 64 -2.44 -9.03 6.66
C GLU A 64 -2.58 -9.00 8.19
N ASP A 65 -3.04 -7.89 8.77
CA ASP A 65 -3.13 -7.70 10.23
C ASP A 65 -4.00 -8.74 10.94
N LYS A 66 -5.08 -9.21 10.28
CA LYS A 66 -6.03 -10.14 10.90
C LYS A 66 -5.79 -11.57 10.43
N PRO A 67 -6.30 -12.01 9.26
CA PRO A 67 -6.22 -13.42 8.91
C PRO A 67 -4.79 -13.93 8.71
N LEU A 68 -3.84 -13.14 8.17
CA LEU A 68 -2.48 -13.63 7.89
C LEU A 68 -1.59 -13.61 9.13
N PHE A 69 -1.49 -12.48 9.82
CA PHE A 69 -0.57 -12.28 10.93
C PHE A 69 -1.03 -13.03 12.19
N GLU A 70 -2.34 -13.22 12.40
CA GLU A 70 -2.82 -14.13 13.46
C GLU A 70 -2.43 -15.59 13.16
N GLU A 71 -2.46 -16.01 11.89
CA GLU A 71 -2.02 -17.35 11.49
C GLU A 71 -0.52 -17.53 11.73
N LEU A 72 0.29 -16.57 11.31
CA LEU A 72 1.74 -16.57 11.53
C LEU A 72 2.09 -16.60 13.03
N ALA A 73 1.41 -15.79 13.83
CA ALA A 73 1.59 -15.82 15.29
C ALA A 73 1.22 -17.18 15.90
N ALA A 74 0.17 -17.83 15.40
CA ALA A 74 -0.20 -19.18 15.83
C ALA A 74 0.85 -20.25 15.46
N MET A 75 1.62 -20.01 14.40
CA MET A 75 2.75 -20.85 13.96
C MET A 75 4.07 -20.52 14.69
N GLY A 76 4.09 -19.48 15.54
CA GLY A 76 5.26 -19.05 16.31
C GLY A 76 5.99 -17.83 15.74
N GLU A 77 5.53 -17.28 14.62
CA GLU A 77 6.15 -16.15 13.90
C GLU A 77 5.65 -14.78 14.41
N THR A 78 5.48 -14.66 15.73
CA THR A 78 4.87 -13.48 16.38
C THR A 78 5.68 -12.20 16.20
N GLN A 79 7.01 -12.30 16.09
CA GLN A 79 7.87 -11.11 15.96
C GLN A 79 7.69 -10.44 14.60
N VAL A 80 7.61 -11.22 13.51
CA VAL A 80 7.41 -10.70 12.15
C VAL A 80 6.04 -10.05 12.05
N ALA A 81 4.99 -10.76 12.50
CA ALA A 81 3.63 -10.25 12.57
C ALA A 81 3.52 -8.92 13.32
N ALA A 82 4.12 -8.82 14.52
CA ALA A 82 4.05 -7.61 15.33
C ALA A 82 4.79 -6.42 14.71
N GLN A 83 5.94 -6.66 14.07
CA GLN A 83 6.72 -5.62 13.40
C GLN A 83 5.93 -5.02 12.23
N LEU A 84 5.43 -5.85 11.32
CA LEU A 84 4.70 -5.39 10.13
C LEU A 84 3.38 -4.70 10.51
N SER A 85 2.65 -5.23 11.51
CA SER A 85 1.44 -4.57 12.04
C SER A 85 1.74 -3.15 12.55
N ALA A 86 2.86 -2.95 13.26
CA ALA A 86 3.24 -1.64 13.74
C ALA A 86 3.58 -0.66 12.60
N GLU A 87 4.15 -1.14 11.50
CA GLU A 87 4.39 -0.34 10.30
C GLU A 87 3.06 0.05 9.62
N HIS A 88 2.08 -0.88 9.54
CA HIS A 88 0.73 -0.58 9.06
C HIS A 88 0.07 0.52 9.87
N GLU A 89 0.15 0.48 11.21
CA GLU A 89 -0.42 1.50 12.09
C GLU A 89 0.12 2.91 11.78
N LEU A 90 1.40 3.03 11.45
CA LEU A 90 2.03 4.29 11.06
C LEU A 90 1.57 4.76 9.67
N MET A 91 1.44 3.85 8.70
CA MET A 91 1.09 4.18 7.31
C MET A 91 -0.39 4.49 7.10
N ARG A 92 -1.30 3.83 7.83
CA ARG A 92 -2.76 4.01 7.71
C ARG A 92 -3.23 5.47 7.76
N PRO A 93 -2.84 6.30 8.74
CA PRO A 93 -3.26 7.71 8.77
C PRO A 93 -2.68 8.52 7.60
N LEU A 94 -1.44 8.24 7.18
CA LEU A 94 -0.80 8.92 6.05
C LEU A 94 -1.52 8.58 4.74
N ALA A 95 -1.84 7.31 4.52
CA ALA A 95 -2.57 6.82 3.35
C ALA A 95 -3.94 7.50 3.24
N ARG A 96 -4.73 7.51 4.32
CA ARG A 96 -6.03 8.20 4.36
C ARG A 96 -5.90 9.69 4.08
N ARG A 97 -4.87 10.34 4.65
CA ARG A 97 -4.61 11.76 4.40
C ARG A 97 -4.26 12.02 2.93
N LEU A 98 -3.43 11.19 2.32
CA LEU A 98 -3.07 11.30 0.92
C LEU A 98 -4.29 11.13 0.01
N ALA A 99 -5.13 10.12 0.26
CA ALA A 99 -6.37 9.90 -0.48
C ALA A 99 -7.29 11.13 -0.43
N GLN A 100 -7.47 11.72 0.75
CA GLN A 100 -8.26 12.95 0.92
C GLN A 100 -7.69 14.13 0.15
N LEU A 101 -6.37 14.34 0.24
CA LEU A 101 -5.70 15.44 -0.48
C LEU A 101 -5.78 15.25 -2.00
N ALA A 102 -5.64 14.02 -2.49
CA ALA A 102 -5.77 13.68 -3.90
C ALA A 102 -7.19 13.98 -4.42
N ALA A 103 -8.23 13.55 -3.69
CA ALA A 103 -9.62 13.81 -4.05
C ALA A 103 -9.95 15.31 -4.06
N LEU A 104 -9.47 16.07 -3.06
CA LEU A 104 -9.67 17.51 -2.99
C LEU A 104 -8.98 18.24 -4.15
N ALA A 105 -7.75 17.85 -4.48
CA ALA A 105 -7.00 18.41 -5.59
C ALA A 105 -7.61 18.07 -6.95
N PHE A 106 -8.15 16.86 -7.12
CA PHE A 106 -8.88 16.51 -8.33
C PHE A 106 -10.12 17.38 -8.54
N ALA A 107 -10.83 17.71 -7.46
CA ALA A 107 -12.04 18.53 -7.51
C ALA A 107 -11.76 20.04 -7.67
N ASN A 108 -10.71 20.56 -7.05
CA ASN A 108 -10.50 22.01 -6.90
C ASN A 108 -9.15 22.53 -7.42
N ALA A 109 -8.34 21.67 -8.04
CA ALA A 109 -6.92 21.88 -8.30
C ALA A 109 -6.10 22.14 -7.01
N PHE A 110 -4.77 22.13 -7.14
CA PHE A 110 -3.88 22.47 -6.04
C PHE A 110 -3.78 23.98 -5.83
N THR A 111 -3.89 24.41 -4.57
CA THR A 111 -3.23 25.63 -4.08
C THR A 111 -1.78 25.31 -3.69
N GLU A 112 -0.91 26.32 -3.58
CA GLU A 112 0.47 26.13 -3.10
C GLU A 112 0.54 25.46 -1.72
N ALA A 113 -0.39 25.81 -0.82
CA ALA A 113 -0.46 25.22 0.52
C ALA A 113 -0.86 23.73 0.44
N SER A 114 -1.95 23.42 -0.26
CA SER A 114 -2.41 22.03 -0.42
C SER A 114 -1.40 21.15 -1.17
N TRP A 115 -0.64 21.73 -2.12
CA TRP A 115 0.43 21.02 -2.81
C TRP A 115 1.59 20.69 -1.88
N ARG A 116 1.97 21.62 -0.99
CA ARG A 116 3.01 21.38 0.01
C ARG A 116 2.63 20.23 0.94
N ASP A 117 1.40 20.23 1.43
CA ASP A 117 0.88 19.16 2.28
C ASP A 117 0.83 17.82 1.54
N PHE A 118 0.31 17.82 0.31
CA PHE A 118 0.27 16.63 -0.55
C PHE A 118 1.66 16.05 -0.77
N ARG A 119 2.65 16.89 -1.12
CA ARG A 119 4.04 16.45 -1.31
C ARG A 119 4.65 15.88 -0.02
N ALA A 120 4.44 16.54 1.12
CA ALA A 120 4.99 16.09 2.39
C ALA A 120 4.48 14.69 2.74
N VAL A 121 3.15 14.51 2.71
CA VAL A 121 2.50 13.22 3.00
C VAL A 121 2.90 12.16 1.97
N SER A 122 2.98 12.53 0.69
CA SER A 122 3.40 11.60 -0.38
C SER A 122 4.81 11.08 -0.13
N ASN A 123 5.78 11.98 0.11
CA ASN A 123 7.16 11.58 0.32
C ASN A 123 7.32 10.66 1.54
N GLU A 124 6.64 10.96 2.64
CA GLU A 124 6.69 10.16 3.86
C GLU A 124 6.10 8.77 3.63
N LEU A 125 4.89 8.70 3.04
CA LEU A 125 4.22 7.43 2.77
C LEU A 125 4.99 6.58 1.74
N CYS A 126 5.50 7.17 0.66
CA CYS A 126 6.29 6.45 -0.33
C CYS A 126 7.57 5.85 0.28
N ALA A 127 8.25 6.61 1.16
CA ALA A 127 9.46 6.12 1.82
C ALA A 127 9.17 4.92 2.73
N LEU A 128 8.08 4.99 3.51
CA LEU A 128 7.64 3.89 4.38
C LEU A 128 7.22 2.67 3.56
N LEU A 129 6.32 2.85 2.58
CA LEU A 129 5.81 1.76 1.74
C LEU A 129 6.90 1.04 0.97
N ARG A 130 7.89 1.77 0.44
CA ARG A 130 8.99 1.14 -0.29
C ARG A 130 9.77 0.19 0.62
N THR A 131 10.15 0.63 1.81
CA THR A 131 10.89 -0.21 2.75
C THR A 131 10.03 -1.35 3.29
N HIS A 132 8.74 -1.10 3.54
CA HIS A 132 7.80 -2.12 3.98
C HIS A 132 7.62 -3.24 2.94
N ILE A 133 7.34 -2.90 1.68
CA ILE A 133 7.26 -3.87 0.57
C ILE A 133 8.59 -4.63 0.41
N GLU A 134 9.73 -3.94 0.52
CA GLU A 134 11.05 -4.59 0.46
C GLU A 134 11.23 -5.64 1.57
N ILE A 135 10.77 -5.35 2.79
CA ILE A 135 10.80 -6.27 3.93
C ILE A 135 9.90 -7.47 3.66
N GLU A 136 8.67 -7.25 3.21
CA GLU A 136 7.73 -8.33 2.97
C GLU A 136 8.18 -9.25 1.84
N GLU A 137 8.65 -8.70 0.72
CA GLU A 137 9.15 -9.49 -0.41
C GLU A 137 10.37 -10.35 -0.04
N GLN A 138 11.26 -9.82 0.79
CA GLN A 138 12.51 -10.50 1.13
C GLN A 138 12.40 -11.43 2.33
N MET A 139 11.43 -11.22 3.22
CA MET A 139 11.29 -11.96 4.46
C MET A 139 9.93 -12.64 4.61
N LEU A 140 8.83 -11.89 4.49
CA LEU A 140 7.48 -12.45 4.68
C LEU A 140 7.14 -13.46 3.58
N MET A 141 7.31 -13.11 2.31
CA MET A 141 6.89 -13.98 1.21
C MET A 141 7.63 -15.33 1.19
N PRO A 142 8.96 -15.40 1.40
CA PRO A 142 9.65 -16.68 1.57
C PRO A 142 9.15 -17.47 2.79
N LEU A 143 8.90 -16.79 3.91
CA LEU A 143 8.35 -17.43 5.12
C LEU A 143 7.00 -18.07 4.82
N LEU A 144 6.10 -17.39 4.10
CA LEU A 144 4.81 -17.95 3.70
C LEU A 144 4.96 -19.16 2.77
N ASP A 145 5.87 -19.09 1.80
CA ASP A 145 6.13 -20.21 0.88
C ASP A 145 6.70 -21.45 1.60
N GLU A 146 7.39 -21.27 2.72
CA GLU A 146 8.00 -22.35 3.52
C GLU A 146 7.07 -22.91 4.60
N THR A 147 6.25 -22.05 5.22
CA THR A 147 5.47 -22.40 6.43
C THR A 147 4.01 -22.74 6.16
N LEU A 148 3.39 -22.16 5.12
CA LEU A 148 1.99 -22.42 4.84
C LEU A 148 1.80 -23.79 4.21
N ASP A 149 1.02 -24.64 4.87
CA ASP A 149 0.51 -25.84 4.24
C ASP A 149 -0.63 -25.52 3.23
N ALA A 150 -0.99 -26.50 2.41
CA ALA A 150 -1.99 -26.32 1.36
C ALA A 150 -3.40 -25.97 1.91
N VAL A 151 -3.71 -26.34 3.15
CA VAL A 151 -5.01 -26.07 3.77
C VAL A 151 -5.05 -24.62 4.27
N ALA A 152 -3.99 -24.17 4.95
CA ALA A 152 -3.82 -22.79 5.38
C ALA A 152 -3.78 -21.83 4.19
N ASP A 153 -2.99 -22.14 3.16
CA ASP A 153 -2.92 -21.35 1.92
C ASP A 153 -4.30 -21.20 1.25
N ALA A 154 -5.03 -22.31 1.07
CA ALA A 154 -6.36 -22.27 0.46
C ALA A 154 -7.35 -21.44 1.31
N ARG A 155 -7.32 -21.59 2.64
CA ARG A 155 -8.20 -20.84 3.56
C ARG A 155 -7.90 -19.34 3.50
N LEU A 156 -6.63 -18.95 3.57
CA LEU A 156 -6.21 -17.55 3.50
C LEU A 156 -6.53 -16.94 2.14
N TYR A 157 -6.25 -17.67 1.07
CA TYR A 157 -6.62 -17.24 -0.29
C TYR A 157 -8.12 -17.04 -0.43
N HIS A 158 -8.96 -17.95 0.08
CA HIS A 158 -10.41 -17.78 0.05
C HIS A 158 -10.91 -16.62 0.92
N ALA A 159 -10.30 -16.41 2.09
CA ALA A 159 -10.60 -15.26 2.94
C ALA A 159 -10.26 -13.94 2.25
N TYR A 160 -9.20 -13.92 1.43
CA TYR A 160 -8.81 -12.74 0.68
C TYR A 160 -9.64 -12.51 -0.58
N ALA A 161 -9.72 -13.53 -1.44
CA ALA A 161 -10.43 -13.46 -2.72
C ALA A 161 -11.95 -13.43 -2.58
N GLY A 162 -12.50 -13.99 -1.50
CA GLY A 162 -13.95 -13.95 -1.21
C GLY A 162 -14.46 -12.58 -0.75
N ASN A 163 -13.54 -11.62 -0.51
CA ASN A 163 -13.82 -10.23 -0.20
C ASN A 163 -13.51 -9.28 -1.39
N LEU A 164 -13.32 -9.83 -2.59
CA LEU A 164 -13.17 -9.08 -3.87
C LEU A 164 -14.53 -8.79 -4.51
#